data_AF-A0A920TXW7-F1
#
_entry.id   AF-A0A920TXW7-F1
#
_cell.length_a   1.000
_cell.length_b   1.000
_cell.length_c   1.000
_cell.angle_alpha   90.00
_cell.angle_beta   90.00
_cell.angle_gamma   90.00
#
_symmetry.space_group_name_H-M   'P 1'
#
loop_
_entity.id
_entity.type
_entity.pdbx_description
1 polymer ?
#
loop_
_entity_poly.entity_id
_entity_poly.type
_entity_poly.pdbx_seq_one_letter_code
_entity_poly.pdbx_strand_id
1 'polypeptide(L)'
;MKNSLKDTVDNHIHCCPHINKRSTNIFEVVKHAENAGMHAIGLMDNFCNTSGYASLIKKYNPNLKLKVFGGLIMEPPAGGINLSNAKIAVNYGYEDSEGAKFISFPTHHTRFVALQENRPKSYIETFFFCAQK
;
A
#
# COMPACT_ATOMS: atom_id res chain seq x y z
N MET A 1 -19.69 -5.30 -25.35
CA MET A 1 -18.76 -4.19 -25.02
C MET A 1 -17.39 -4.79 -24.74
N LYS A 2 -16.30 -4.24 -25.29
CA LYS A 2 -14.93 -4.65 -24.89
C LYS A 2 -14.77 -4.29 -23.41
N ASN A 3 -14.38 -5.26 -22.59
CA ASN A 3 -14.02 -4.99 -21.21
C ASN A 3 -12.72 -4.19 -21.19
N SER A 4 -12.80 -2.89 -20.89
CA SER A 4 -11.68 -1.94 -20.98
C SER A 4 -10.59 -2.17 -19.94
N LEU A 5 -10.85 -2.99 -18.92
CA LEU A 5 -9.91 -3.30 -17.84
C LEU A 5 -9.11 -4.58 -18.09
N LYS A 6 -9.44 -5.35 -19.14
CA LYS A 6 -8.74 -6.59 -19.44
C LYS A 6 -7.24 -6.31 -19.67
N ASP A 7 -6.39 -7.11 -19.05
CA ASP A 7 -4.92 -7.04 -19.11
C ASP A 7 -4.31 -5.73 -18.57
N THR A 8 -5.10 -4.89 -17.87
CA THR A 8 -4.61 -3.64 -17.25
C THR A 8 -4.02 -3.87 -15.85
N VAL A 9 -3.26 -2.88 -15.36
CA VAL A 9 -2.75 -2.85 -13.99
C VAL A 9 -3.19 -1.56 -13.32
N ASP A 10 -3.81 -1.67 -12.14
CA ASP A 10 -4.03 -0.55 -11.22
C ASP A 10 -3.08 -0.72 -10.04
N ASN A 11 -2.06 0.13 -9.94
CA ASN A 11 -1.01 0.01 -8.93
C ASN A 11 -1.32 0.76 -7.61
N HIS A 12 -2.47 1.42 -7.49
CA HIS A 12 -2.76 2.33 -6.39
C HIS A 12 -4.20 2.16 -5.90
N ILE A 13 -4.47 1.08 -5.17
CA ILE A 13 -5.80 0.81 -4.61
C ILE A 13 -5.78 0.87 -3.08
N HIS A 14 -6.60 1.76 -2.52
CA HIS A 14 -6.82 1.88 -1.08
C HIS A 14 -8.05 1.09 -0.61
N CYS A 15 -7.89 -0.22 -0.43
CA CYS A 15 -8.94 -1.12 0.07
C CYS A 15 -8.57 -1.88 1.36
N CYS A 16 -7.39 -1.61 1.92
CA CYS A 16 -6.91 -2.18 3.17
C CYS A 16 -7.66 -1.62 4.39
N PRO A 17 -7.64 -2.34 5.53
CA PRO A 17 -8.16 -1.83 6.80
C PRO A 17 -7.55 -0.47 7.13
N HIS A 18 -8.40 0.48 7.52
CA HIS A 18 -7.99 1.86 7.71
C HIS A 18 -8.74 2.46 8.89
N ILE A 19 -8.16 3.49 9.51
CA ILE A 19 -8.77 4.23 10.62
C ILE A 19 -10.06 4.99 10.23
N ASN A 20 -10.34 5.08 8.92
CA ASN A 20 -11.53 5.72 8.36
C ASN A 20 -12.40 4.66 7.70
N LYS A 21 -13.72 4.88 7.66
CA LYS A 21 -14.65 3.97 6.99
C LYS A 21 -14.28 3.80 5.52
N ARG A 22 -14.14 2.54 5.06
CA ARG A 22 -13.98 2.18 3.65
C ARG A 22 -15.33 1.77 3.06
N SER A 23 -15.52 2.03 1.77
CA SER A 23 -16.70 1.59 1.00
C SER A 23 -16.56 0.17 0.45
N THR A 24 -15.37 -0.43 0.52
CA THR A 24 -15.01 -1.73 -0.03
C THR A 24 -13.95 -2.39 0.85
N ASN A 25 -13.69 -3.68 0.63
CA ASN A 25 -12.55 -4.38 1.22
C ASN A 25 -11.66 -5.09 0.18
N ILE A 26 -10.51 -5.61 0.62
CA ILE A 26 -9.51 -6.30 -0.22
C ILE A 26 -10.14 -7.44 -1.03
N PHE A 27 -10.97 -8.29 -0.40
CA PHE A 27 -11.53 -9.47 -1.07
C PHE A 27 -12.53 -9.09 -2.17
N GLU A 28 -13.36 -8.07 -1.94
CA GLU A 28 -14.27 -7.53 -2.96
C GLU A 28 -13.50 -6.96 -4.15
N VAL A 29 -12.46 -6.17 -3.90
CA VAL A 29 -11.62 -5.60 -4.96
C VAL A 29 -10.92 -6.70 -5.76
N VAL A 30 -10.31 -7.68 -5.10
CA VAL A 30 -9.66 -8.81 -5.77
C VAL A 30 -10.66 -9.56 -6.67
N LYS A 31 -11.86 -9.83 -6.17
CA LYS A 31 -12.92 -10.49 -6.93
C LYS A 31 -13.34 -9.66 -8.15
N HIS A 32 -13.53 -8.36 -7.99
CA HIS A 32 -13.90 -7.48 -9.10
C HIS A 32 -12.80 -7.40 -10.16
N ALA A 33 -11.54 -7.25 -9.75
CA ALA A 33 -10.41 -7.16 -10.66
C ALA A 33 -10.15 -8.48 -11.43
N GLU A 34 -10.26 -9.64 -10.77
CA GLU A 34 -10.19 -10.95 -11.41
C GLU A 34 -11.32 -11.13 -12.44
N ASN A 35 -12.56 -10.82 -12.07
CA ASN A 35 -13.71 -10.90 -12.98
C ASN A 35 -13.59 -9.92 -14.16
N ALA A 36 -12.95 -8.78 -13.94
CA ALA A 36 -12.62 -7.82 -14.99
C ALA A 36 -11.43 -8.25 -15.86
N GLY A 37 -10.78 -9.38 -15.56
CA GLY A 37 -9.64 -9.89 -16.32
C GLY A 37 -8.42 -8.97 -16.27
N MET A 38 -8.26 -8.21 -15.18
CA MET A 38 -7.08 -7.37 -14.99
C MET A 38 -5.82 -8.22 -14.83
N HIS A 39 -4.67 -7.68 -15.21
CA HIS A 39 -3.38 -8.36 -15.06
C HIS A 39 -2.90 -8.32 -13.61
N ALA A 40 -3.00 -7.16 -12.96
CA ALA A 40 -2.54 -6.98 -11.59
C ALA A 40 -3.22 -5.83 -10.87
N ILE A 41 -3.21 -5.89 -9.53
CA ILE A 41 -3.57 -4.78 -8.65
C ILE A 41 -2.53 -4.56 -7.55
N GLY A 42 -2.28 -3.29 -7.23
CA GLY A 42 -1.41 -2.83 -6.16
C GLY A 42 -2.21 -2.35 -4.95
N LEU A 43 -2.02 -3.02 -3.81
CA LEU A 43 -2.62 -2.63 -2.54
C LEU A 43 -1.80 -1.51 -1.91
N MET A 44 -2.44 -0.38 -1.62
CA MET A 44 -1.81 0.75 -0.95
C MET A 44 -2.49 1.07 0.38
N ASP A 45 -1.68 1.33 1.41
CA ASP A 45 -2.16 1.80 2.70
C ASP A 45 -1.17 2.79 3.34
N ASN A 46 -1.72 3.80 4.00
CA ASN A 46 -0.94 4.88 4.64
C ASN A 46 -0.46 4.50 6.04
N PHE A 47 -0.93 3.39 6.60
CA PHE A 47 -0.68 3.03 7.99
C PHE A 47 0.07 1.70 8.11
N CYS A 48 -0.10 0.77 7.18
CA CYS A 48 0.51 -0.55 7.25
C CYS A 48 1.23 -0.98 5.97
N ASN A 49 2.11 -1.97 6.12
CA ASN A 49 2.74 -2.66 5.00
C ASN A 49 1.73 -3.61 4.35
N THR A 50 1.37 -3.36 3.09
CA THR A 50 0.35 -4.13 2.37
C THR A 50 0.90 -5.41 1.72
N SER A 51 2.23 -5.61 1.74
CA SER A 51 2.86 -6.82 1.19
C SER A 51 2.38 -8.08 1.90
N GLY A 52 2.17 -8.01 3.22
CA GLY A 52 1.61 -9.13 3.98
C GLY A 52 0.18 -9.50 3.56
N TYR A 53 -0.65 -8.51 3.20
CA TYR A 53 -1.98 -8.79 2.66
C TYR A 53 -1.92 -9.44 1.28
N ALA A 54 -1.02 -8.97 0.41
CA ALA A 54 -0.81 -9.58 -0.89
C ALA A 54 -0.36 -11.06 -0.75
N SER A 55 0.58 -11.34 0.15
CA SER A 55 1.02 -12.69 0.51
C SER A 55 -0.14 -13.56 1.00
N LEU A 56 -1.01 -13.04 1.87
CA LEU A 56 -2.21 -13.76 2.34
C LEU A 56 -3.18 -14.07 1.21
N ILE A 57 -3.48 -13.10 0.33
CA ILE A 57 -4.38 -13.33 -0.81
C ILE A 57 -3.84 -14.44 -1.71
N LYS A 58 -2.54 -14.42 -2.03
CA LYS A 58 -1.88 -15.47 -2.82
C LYS A 58 -1.95 -16.82 -2.12
N LYS A 59 -1.66 -16.88 -0.82
CA LYS A 59 -1.67 -18.11 -0.01
C LYS A 59 -3.05 -18.78 0.03
N TYR A 60 -4.11 -17.99 0.20
CA TYR A 60 -5.47 -18.50 0.32
C TYR A 60 -6.23 -18.58 -1.02
N ASN A 61 -5.66 -18.08 -2.12
CA ASN A 61 -6.22 -18.18 -3.47
C ASN A 61 -5.14 -18.60 -4.48
N PRO A 62 -4.60 -19.84 -4.39
CA PRO A 62 -3.46 -20.28 -5.22
C PRO A 62 -3.76 -20.33 -6.72
N ASN A 63 -5.05 -20.40 -7.11
CA ASN A 63 -5.49 -20.42 -8.51
C ASN A 63 -5.87 -19.03 -9.06
N LEU A 64 -5.67 -17.96 -8.29
CA LEU A 64 -5.96 -16.60 -8.71
C LEU A 64 -5.05 -16.22 -9.89
N LYS A 65 -5.63 -15.74 -11.00
CA LYS A 65 -4.86 -15.31 -12.17
C LYS A 65 -4.36 -13.89 -12.02
N LEU A 66 -5.17 -13.05 -11.38
CA LEU A 66 -4.84 -11.69 -11.00
C LEU A 66 -3.61 -11.68 -10.09
N LYS A 67 -2.59 -10.91 -10.47
CA LYS A 67 -1.45 -10.67 -9.59
C LYS A 67 -1.81 -9.59 -8.57
N VAL A 68 -1.74 -9.92 -7.30
CA VAL A 68 -1.92 -8.95 -6.21
C VAL A 68 -0.55 -8.66 -5.62
N PHE A 69 -0.18 -7.38 -5.56
CA PHE A 69 1.06 -6.96 -4.93
C PHE A 69 0.80 -5.85 -3.91
N GLY A 70 1.74 -5.70 -2.98
CA GLY A 70 1.70 -4.64 -1.98
C GLY A 70 3.04 -3.94 -1.87
N GLY A 71 3.15 -3.08 -0.88
CA GLY A 71 4.34 -2.31 -0.61
C GLY A 71 4.25 -1.58 0.72
N LEU A 72 5.19 -0.67 0.91
CA LEU A 72 5.30 0.16 2.10
C LEU A 72 5.30 1.63 1.70
N ILE A 73 4.34 2.39 2.21
CA ILE A 73 4.51 3.84 2.34
C ILE A 73 5.19 4.08 3.67
N MET A 74 6.34 4.75 3.65
CA MET A 74 7.16 4.99 4.84
C MET A 74 6.60 6.11 5.74
N GLU A 75 5.29 6.11 5.95
CA GLU A 75 4.58 7.01 6.86
C GLU A 75 5.01 6.72 8.32
N PRO A 76 4.91 7.69 9.25
CA PRO A 76 5.36 7.48 10.62
C PRO A 76 4.70 6.31 11.37
N PRO A 77 3.40 6.00 11.18
CA PRO A 77 2.80 4.79 11.76
C PRO A 77 3.47 3.49 11.28
N ALA A 78 4.08 3.51 10.09
CA ALA A 78 4.84 2.40 9.53
C ALA A 78 6.37 2.50 9.83
N GLY A 79 6.76 3.39 10.75
CA GLY A 79 8.14 3.57 11.21
C GLY A 79 8.92 4.67 10.49
N GLY A 80 8.30 5.43 9.59
CA GLY A 80 8.93 6.57 8.91
C GLY A 80 9.97 6.17 7.86
N ILE A 81 10.63 7.19 7.28
CA ILE A 81 11.68 7.02 6.28
C ILE A 81 12.92 6.41 6.94
N ASN A 82 13.10 5.11 6.75
CA ASN A 82 14.20 4.35 7.33
C ASN A 82 14.62 3.22 6.38
N LEU A 83 15.92 3.08 6.14
CA LEU A 83 16.46 2.03 5.27
C LEU A 83 16.12 0.62 5.77
N SER A 84 16.13 0.39 7.08
CA SER A 84 15.77 -0.90 7.67
C SER A 84 14.31 -1.25 7.39
N ASN A 85 13.40 -0.28 7.44
CA ASN A 85 11.99 -0.51 7.11
C ASN A 85 11.82 -0.92 5.64
N ALA A 86 12.53 -0.26 4.73
CA ALA A 86 12.52 -0.64 3.31
C ALA A 86 13.08 -2.05 3.09
N LYS A 87 14.20 -2.40 3.73
CA LYS A 87 14.79 -3.75 3.65
C LYS A 87 13.85 -4.82 4.20
N ILE A 88 13.22 -4.57 5.34
CA ILE A 88 12.23 -5.48 5.92
C ILE A 88 11.06 -5.65 4.94
N ALA A 89 10.51 -4.55 4.42
CA ALA A 89 9.37 -4.59 3.52
C ALA A 89 9.62 -5.40 2.24
N VAL A 90 10.80 -5.24 1.62
CA VAL A 90 11.17 -6.00 0.41
C VAL A 90 11.25 -7.51 0.67
N ASN A 91 11.53 -7.93 1.91
CA ASN A 91 11.57 -9.35 2.31
C ASN A 91 10.32 -9.80 3.08
N TYR A 92 9.26 -8.99 3.11
CA TYR A 92 8.09 -9.22 3.97
C TYR A 92 7.04 -10.12 3.29
N GLY A 93 7.04 -11.41 3.61
CA GLY A 93 6.08 -12.38 3.09
C GLY A 93 6.26 -13.78 3.70
N TYR A 94 5.56 -14.76 3.16
CA TYR A 94 5.73 -16.17 3.53
C TYR A 94 6.84 -16.87 2.74
N GLU A 95 7.13 -16.40 1.52
CA GLU A 95 8.08 -17.00 0.59
C GLU A 95 9.08 -15.96 0.08
N ASP A 96 10.29 -16.39 -0.32
CA ASP A 96 11.38 -15.50 -0.79
C ASP A 96 11.02 -14.67 -2.04
N SER A 97 10.01 -15.10 -2.81
CA SER A 97 9.53 -14.38 -4.00
C SER A 97 8.56 -13.22 -3.69
N GLU A 98 8.15 -13.09 -2.43
CA GLU A 98 7.12 -12.14 -1.99
C GLU A 98 7.73 -10.79 -1.60
N GLY A 99 7.16 -10.08 -0.63
CA GLY A 99 7.62 -8.76 -0.24
C GLY A 99 7.11 -7.61 -1.11
N ALA A 100 7.48 -6.41 -0.67
CA ALA A 100 7.09 -5.15 -1.26
C ALA A 100 7.56 -5.05 -2.71
N LYS A 101 6.62 -4.72 -3.61
CA LYS A 101 6.92 -4.37 -5.01
C LYS A 101 7.00 -2.86 -5.24
N PHE A 102 6.68 -2.08 -4.21
CA PHE A 102 6.94 -0.64 -4.16
C PHE A 102 7.34 -0.20 -2.75
N ILE A 103 8.17 0.85 -2.69
CA ILE A 103 8.43 1.64 -1.50
C ILE A 103 8.12 3.09 -1.86
N SER A 104 7.27 3.75 -1.08
CA SER A 104 6.86 5.13 -1.30
C SER A 104 7.26 6.03 -0.15
N PHE A 105 7.56 7.29 -0.47
CA PHE A 105 7.68 8.33 0.54
C PHE A 105 6.31 8.70 1.15
N PRO A 106 6.30 9.24 2.37
CA PRO A 106 5.14 9.86 3.00
C PRO A 106 4.38 10.82 2.08
N THR A 107 3.05 10.71 2.05
CA THR A 107 2.20 11.61 1.24
C THR A 107 1.36 12.53 2.13
N HIS A 108 0.76 12.01 3.20
CA HIS A 108 -0.07 12.80 4.13
C HIS A 108 0.67 13.21 5.40
N HIS A 109 1.84 12.64 5.65
CA HIS A 109 2.59 12.82 6.89
C HIS A 109 3.95 13.44 6.63
N THR A 110 4.03 14.38 5.69
CA THR A 110 5.20 15.25 5.61
C THR A 110 5.01 16.42 6.58
N ARG A 111 6.11 16.98 7.09
CA ARG A 111 6.04 18.20 7.92
C ARG A 111 5.28 19.33 7.22
N PHE A 112 5.46 19.46 5.90
CA PHE A 112 4.77 20.44 5.08
C PHE A 112 3.25 20.24 5.07
N VAL A 113 2.78 19.03 4.76
CA VAL A 113 1.34 18.72 4.74
C VAL A 113 0.74 18.83 6.14
N ALA A 114 1.43 18.33 7.17
CA ALA A 114 0.97 18.41 8.55
C ALA A 114 0.81 19.86 9.05
N LEU A 115 1.70 20.77 8.61
CA LEU A 115 1.56 22.20 8.87
C LEU A 115 0.34 22.80 8.14
N GLN A 116 0.12 22.44 6.87
CA GLN A 116 -1.05 22.89 6.11
C GLN A 116 -2.38 22.37 6.69
N GLU A 117 -2.38 21.16 7.24
CA GLU A 117 -3.55 20.54 7.88
C GLU A 117 -3.76 20.98 9.35
N ASN A 118 -2.98 21.94 9.86
CA ASN A 118 -3.04 22.42 11.25
C ASN A 118 -2.95 21.30 12.30
N ARG A 119 -2.10 20.30 12.06
CA ARG A 119 -1.94 19.17 12.98
C ARG A 119 -1.23 19.61 14.28
N PRO A 120 -1.43 18.89 15.40
CA PRO A 120 -0.77 19.21 16.66
C PRO A 120 0.76 19.25 16.55
N LYS A 121 1.41 20.13 17.31
CA LYS A 121 2.88 20.28 17.28
C LYS A 121 3.61 18.96 17.58
N SER A 122 3.11 18.18 18.53
CA SER A 122 3.66 16.85 18.87
C SER A 122 3.60 15.87 17.70
N TYR A 123 2.58 15.97 16.84
CA TYR A 123 2.47 15.18 15.62
C TYR A 123 3.48 15.68 14.57
N ILE A 124 3.61 17.00 14.41
CA ILE A 124 4.55 17.63 13.48
C ILE A 124 6.01 17.28 13.78
N GLU A 125 6.38 17.22 15.06
CA GLU A 125 7.73 16.87 15.52
C GLU A 125 8.13 15.42 15.19
N THR A 126 7.17 14.54 14.86
CA THR A 126 7.45 13.16 14.42
C THR A 126 7.78 13.03 12.93
N PHE A 127 7.61 14.11 12.14
CA PHE A 127 7.81 14.04 10.69
C PHE A 127 9.24 14.32 10.26
N PHE A 128 9.62 13.67 9.16
CA PHE A 128 10.87 13.92 8.47
C PHE A 128 10.93 15.39 7.99
N PHE A 129 12.00 16.09 8.35
CA PHE A 129 12.27 17.43 7.86
C PHE A 129 12.99 17.35 6.51
N CYS A 130 12.32 17.76 5.43
CA CYS A 130 13.02 18.11 4.20
C CYS A 130 13.48 19.56 4.30
N ALA A 131 14.80 19.78 4.23
CA ALA A 131 15.35 21.13 4.18
C ALA A 131 14.78 21.87 2.97
N GLN A 132 14.20 23.05 3.21
CA GLN A 132 13.84 23.96 2.13
C GLN A 132 15.13 24.58 1.60
N LYS A 133 15.30 24.55 0.28
CA LYS A 133 16.35 25.32 -0.40
C LYS A 133 15.96 26.79 -0.44
#